data_AF-A0A6G0YE47-F1
#
_entry.id   AF-A0A6G0YE47-F1
#
_cell.length_a   1.000
_cell.length_b   1.000
_cell.length_c   1.000
_cell.angle_alpha   90.00
_cell.angle_beta   90.00
_cell.angle_gamma   90.00
#
_symmetry.space_group_name_H-M   'P 1'
#
loop_
_entity.id
_entity.type
_entity.pdbx_description
1 polymer ?
#
loop_
_entity_poly.entity_id
_entity_poly.type
_entity_poly.pdbx_seq_one_letter_code
_entity_poly.pdbx_strand_id
1 'polypeptide(L)' 'MCGVVYTVVTVKHIITECQKYEDMRKKHQISQQIGEALGLDPQSITKILQFIKEIHIVYINS' A
#
# COMPACT_ATOMS: atom_id res chain seq x y z
N MET A 1 13.70 -2.95 3.96
CA MET A 1 13.88 -1.80 3.04
C MET A 1 13.20 -2.13 1.72
N CYS A 2 12.23 -1.33 1.26
CA CYS A 2 11.60 -1.49 -0.05
C CYS A 2 12.54 -0.84 -1.08
N GLY A 3 13.11 -1.61 -2.02
CA GLY A 3 14.10 -1.10 -2.99
C GLY A 3 15.52 -1.69 -2.87
N VAL A 4 15.72 -2.76 -2.09
CA VAL A 4 16.93 -3.58 -2.26
C VAL A 4 16.76 -4.40 -3.54
N VAL A 5 17.83 -4.54 -4.33
CA VAL A 5 17.92 -5.06 -5.71
C VAL A 5 17.20 -6.42 -5.97
N TYR A 6 16.75 -7.10 -4.92
CA TYR A 6 16.06 -8.40 -4.98
C TYR A 6 14.68 -8.43 -4.31
N THR A 7 14.12 -7.28 -3.94
CA THR A 7 12.82 -7.24 -3.25
C THR A 7 11.72 -7.10 -4.28
N VAL A 8 10.98 -8.18 -4.52
CA VAL A 8 9.76 -8.12 -5.34
C VAL A 8 8.74 -7.25 -4.61
N VAL A 9 8.53 -6.04 -5.10
CA VAL A 9 7.53 -5.12 -4.56
C VAL A 9 6.17 -5.52 -5.14
N THR A 10 5.38 -6.24 -4.34
CA THR A 10 4.01 -6.61 -4.71
C THR A 10 2.99 -5.61 -4.16
N VAL A 11 1.77 -5.64 -4.69
CA VAL A 11 0.63 -4.87 -4.15
C VAL A 11 0.41 -5.20 -2.67
N LYS A 12 0.44 -6.48 -2.30
CA LYS A 12 0.38 -6.91 -0.89
C LYS A 12 1.49 -6.25 -0.07
N HIS A 13 2.72 -6.26 -0.57
CA HIS A 13 3.84 -5.64 0.13
C HIS A 13 3.59 -4.15 0.38
N ILE A 14 3.18 -3.39 -0.64
CA ILE A 14 2.90 -1.95 -0.52
C ILE A 14 1.76 -1.70 0.50
N ILE A 15 0.68 -2.47 0.40
CA ILE A 15 -0.57 -2.23 1.15
C ILE A 15 -0.51 -2.75 2.58
N THR A 16 0.30 -3.76 2.91
CA THR A 16 0.28 -4.35 4.27
C THR A 16 1.65 -4.46 4.94
N GLU A 17 2.76 -4.51 4.20
CA GLU A 17 4.06 -4.96 4.76
C GLU A 17 5.19 -3.90 4.66
N CYS A 18 5.15 -2.98 3.69
CA CYS A 18 6.27 -2.08 3.39
C CYS A 18 6.37 -0.97 4.43
N GLN A 19 7.42 -0.99 5.26
CA GLN A 19 7.65 0.02 6.32
C GLN A 19 7.73 1.45 5.79
N LYS A 20 8.23 1.65 4.57
CA LYS A 20 8.28 2.97 3.90
C LYS A 20 6.92 3.67 3.89
N TYR A 21 5.84 2.91 3.78
CA TYR A 21 4.48 3.43 3.67
C TYR A 21 3.68 3.26 4.97
N GLU A 22 4.31 2.88 6.08
CA GLU A 22 3.60 2.60 7.34
C GLU A 22 2.85 3.82 7.87
N ASP A 23 3.50 4.97 7.97
CA ASP A 23 2.87 6.20 8.46
C ASP A 23 1.70 6.63 7.55
N MET A 24 1.85 6.47 6.24
CA MET A 24 0.80 6.80 5.28
C MET A 24 -0.38 5.83 5.38
N ARG A 25 -0.14 4.53 5.58
CA ARG A 25 -1.20 3.55 5.84
C ARG A 25 -1.95 3.85 7.14
N LYS A 26 -1.24 4.22 8.20
CA LYS A 26 -1.83 4.63 9.48
C LYS A 26 -2.69 5.88 9.32
N LYS A 27 -2.21 6.89 8.59
CA LYS A 27 -2.96 8.12 8.26
C LYS A 27 -4.29 7.80 7.57
N HIS A 28 -4.31 6.87 6.62
CA HIS A 28 -5.51 6.45 5.90
C HIS A 28 -6.31 5.34 6.60
N GLN A 29 -5.87 4.88 7.77
CA GLN A 29 -6.50 3.79 8.52
C GLN A 29 -6.70 2.53 7.66
N ILE A 30 -5.68 2.16 6.87
CA ILE A 30 -5.71 0.96 6.03
C ILE A 30 -5.46 -0.28 6.90
N SER A 31 -6.29 -1.31 6.75
CA SER A 31 -6.10 -2.57 7.46
C SER A 31 -4.79 -3.23 7.06
N GLN A 32 -4.14 -3.89 8.02
CA GLN A 32 -2.98 -4.74 7.75
C GLN A 32 -3.37 -6.06 7.09
N GLN A 33 -4.67 -6.40 7.08
CA GLN A 33 -5.20 -7.55 6.36
C GLN A 33 -5.58 -7.16 4.94
N ILE A 34 -4.95 -7.82 3.96
CA ILE A 34 -5.14 -7.47 2.54
C ILE A 34 -6.61 -7.63 2.09
N GLY A 35 -7.33 -8.62 2.62
CA GLY A 35 -8.73 -8.85 2.29
C GLY A 35 -9.68 -7.76 2.79
N GLU A 36 -9.36 -7.14 3.93
CA GLU A 36 -10.11 -5.99 4.44
C GLU A 36 -9.70 -4.70 3.71
N ALA A 37 -8.41 -4.49 3.50
CA ALA A 37 -7.88 -3.32 2.81
C ALA A 37 -8.38 -3.21 1.35
N LEU A 38 -8.54 -4.37 0.67
CA LEU A 38 -9.09 -4.48 -0.69
C LEU A 38 -10.55 -4.96 -0.69
N GLY A 39 -11.22 -4.90 0.46
CA GLY A 39 -12.61 -5.33 0.59
C GLY A 39 -13.57 -4.48 -0.25
N LEU A 40 -14.79 -5.00 -0.47
CA LEU A 40 -15.84 -4.31 -1.23
C LEU A 40 -16.51 -3.17 -0.45
N ASP A 41 -16.07 -2.89 0.78
CA ASP A 41 -16.56 -1.77 1.57
C ASP A 41 -16.16 -0.43 0.90
N PRO A 42 -17.13 0.46 0.60
CA PRO A 42 -16.86 1.72 -0.07
C PRO A 42 -15.86 2.63 0.67
N GLN A 43 -15.84 2.59 2.01
CA GLN A 43 -14.87 3.38 2.78
C GLN A 43 -13.45 2.82 2.61
N SER A 44 -13.30 1.51 2.65
CA SER A 44 -12.03 0.80 2.45
C SER A 44 -11.48 1.06 1.05
N ILE A 45 -12.34 1.03 0.03
CA ILE A 45 -11.98 1.41 -1.35
C ILE A 45 -11.55 2.89 -1.41
N THR A 46 -12.27 3.78 -0.74
CA THR A 46 -11.90 5.22 -0.75
C THR A 46 -10.54 5.45 -0.10
N LYS A 47 -10.29 4.82 1.05
CA LYS A 47 -9.02 4.90 1.79
C LYS A 47 -7.84 4.37 0.95
N ILE A 48 -8.02 3.22 0.30
CA ILE A 48 -6.95 2.65 -0.54
C ILE A 48 -6.64 3.53 -1.75
N LEU A 49 -7.66 4.10 -2.39
CA LEU A 49 -7.47 4.99 -3.53
C LEU A 49 -6.75 6.30 -3.13
N GLN A 50 -7.10 6.88 -1.98
CA GLN A 50 -6.41 8.06 -1.45
C GLN A 50 -4.95 7.76 -1.11
N PHE A 51 -4.68 6.62 -0.48
CA PHE A 51 -3.33 6.16 -0.21
C PHE A 51 -2.50 5.97 -1.47
N ILE A 52 -3.02 5.25 -2.47
CA ILE A 52 -2.33 5.00 -3.75
C ILE A 52 -2.01 6.33 -4.45
N LYS A 53 -2.94 7.30 -4.41
CA LYS A 53 -2.75 8.63 -4.97
C LYS A 53 -1.62 9.39 -4.29
N GLU A 54 -1.48 9.30 -2.97
CA GLU A 54 -0.43 10.01 -2.20
C GLU A 54 0.95 9.38 -2.30
N ILE A 55 1.06 8.04 -2.44
CA ILE A 55 2.38 7.40 -2.46
C ILE A 55 3.10 7.47 -3.81
N HIS A 56 2.45 8.02 -4.85
CA HIS A 56 2.99 8.17 -6.21
C HIS A 56 3.80 6.94 -6.62
N ILE A 57 3.14 5.80 -6.88
CA ILE A 57 3.84 4.56 -7.25
C ILE A 57 4.68 4.81 -8.52
N VAL A 58 5.99 4.98 -8.34
CA VAL A 58 6.95 5.06 -9.45
C VAL A 58 7.24 3.65 -9.90
N TYR A 59 6.76 3.28 -11.09
CA TYR A 59 7.11 2.03 -11.73
C TYR A 59 8.57 2.12 -12.20
N ILE A 60 9.49 1.53 -11.46
CA ILE A 60 10.90 1.43 -11.88
C ILE A 60 10.99 0.21 -12.79
N ASN A 61 11.00 0.42 -14.11
CA ASN A 61 11.43 -0.60 -15.06
C ASN A 61 12.92 -0.86 -14.79
N SER A 62 13.27 -2.04 -14.29
CA SER A 62 14.63 -2.59 -14.39
C SER A 62 14.75 -3.39 -15.67
#